data_AF-A0A8C6UJ07-F1
#
_entry.id   AF-A0A8C6UJ07-F1
#
_cell.length_a   1.000
_cell.length_b   1.000
_cell.length_c   1.000
_cell.angle_alpha   90.00
_cell.angle_beta   90.00
_cell.angle_gamma   90.00
#
_symmetry.space_group_name_H-M   'P 1'
#
loop_
_entity.id
_entity.type
_entity.pdbx_description
1 polymer ?
#
loop_
_entity_poly.entity_id
_entity_poly.type
_entity_poly.pdbx_seq_one_letter_code
_entity_poly.pdbx_strand_id
1 'polypeptide(L)' 'MMTMTAFGCIPVSYLYQTKEFGWVSVSYINNVMGIVDPGALNPPPFCSGLEVQPEGKPVDFFTVIENMRNAP' A
#
# COMPACT_ATOMS: atom_id res chain seq x y z
N MET A 1 -8.82 -3.97 13.67
CA MET A 1 -8.74 -5.38 14.10
C MET A 1 -7.57 -6.03 13.37
N MET A 2 -6.76 -6.82 14.06
CA MET A 2 -5.58 -7.48 13.51
C MET A 2 -5.63 -8.96 13.84
N THR A 3 -5.35 -9.80 12.85
CA THR A 3 -5.30 -11.25 13.01
C THR A 3 -3.87 -11.71 12.79
N MET A 4 -3.41 -12.60 13.68
CA MET A 4 -2.04 -13.08 13.76
C MET A 4 -2.02 -14.60 13.78
N THR A 5 -0.92 -15.20 13.33
CA THR A 5 -0.67 -16.62 13.54
C THR A 5 -0.45 -16.91 15.04
N ALA A 6 -0.88 -18.08 15.50
CA ALA A 6 -0.72 -18.47 16.90
C ALA A 6 0.76 -18.61 17.31
N PHE A 7 1.60 -19.09 16.39
CA PHE A 7 3.04 -19.21 16.58
C PHE A 7 3.75 -18.11 15.79
N GLY A 8 4.69 -17.41 16.46
CA GLY A 8 5.50 -16.36 15.85
C GLY A 8 4.82 -15.00 15.67
N CYS A 9 3.54 -14.86 16.03
CA CYS A 9 2.78 -13.62 15.92
C CYS A 9 2.93 -12.94 14.54
N ILE A 10 2.82 -13.73 13.46
CA ILE A 10 2.98 -13.24 12.08
C ILE A 10 1.64 -12.66 11.62
N PRO A 11 1.61 -11.44 11.06
CA PRO A 11 0.37 -10.83 10.59
C PRO A 11 -0.25 -11.65 9.46
N VAL A 12 -1.55 -11.94 9.60
CA VAL A 12 -2.37 -12.58 8.56
C VAL A 12 -3.25 -11.53 7.89
N SER A 13 -3.91 -10.69 8.69
CA SER A 13 -4.75 -9.62 8.17
C SER A 13 -4.86 -8.43 9.12
N TYR A 14 -5.19 -7.27 8.54
CA TYR A 14 -5.49 -6.05 9.26
C TYR A 14 -6.74 -5.40 8.66
N LEU A 15 -7.73 -5.13 9.50
CA LEU A 15 -8.98 -4.49 9.14
C LEU A 15 -9.11 -3.17 9.90
N TYR A 16 -9.24 -2.05 9.20
CA TYR A 16 -9.42 -0.74 9.82
C TYR A 16 -10.49 0.07 9.08
N GLN A 17 -11.15 0.97 9.79
CA GLN A 17 -12.16 1.84 9.22
C GLN A 17 -11.59 3.23 9.03
N THR A 18 -11.70 3.74 7.81
CA THR A 18 -11.42 5.13 7.45
C THR A 18 -12.73 5.91 7.37
N LYS A 19 -12.68 7.23 7.56
CA LYS A 19 -13.87 8.07 7.44
C LYS A 19 -14.23 8.28 5.97
N GLU A 20 -13.21 8.34 5.12
CA GLU A 20 -13.29 8.70 3.72
C GLU A 20 -13.63 7.50 2.83
N PHE A 21 -13.08 6.33 3.14
CA PHE A 21 -13.14 5.14 2.26
C PHE A 21 -13.82 3.93 2.91
N GLY A 22 -14.34 4.07 4.14
CA GLY A 22 -14.97 2.97 4.87
C GLY A 22 -13.96 1.91 5.32
N TRP A 23 -14.36 0.64 5.30
CA TRP A 23 -13.55 -0.49 5.76
C TRP A 23 -12.45 -0.85 4.76
N VAL A 24 -11.21 -0.79 5.23
CA VAL A 24 -10.02 -1.25 4.50
C VAL A 24 -9.54 -2.55 5.12
N SER A 25 -9.43 -3.59 4.29
CA SER A 25 -8.87 -4.88 4.64
C SER A 25 -7.53 -5.08 3.95
N VAL A 26 -6.51 -5.45 4.72
CA VAL A 26 -5.16 -5.77 4.25
C VAL A 26 -4.89 -7.23 4.58
N SER A 27 -4.38 -7.98 3.60
CA SER A 27 -4.00 -9.39 3.77
C SER A 27 -2.51 -9.56 3.49
N TYR A 28 -1.83 -10.30 4.37
CA TYR A 28 -0.39 -10.52 4.29
C TYR A 28 -0.12 -11.96 3.88
N ILE A 29 0.54 -12.16 2.73
CA ILE A 29 0.89 -13.48 2.18
C ILE A 29 2.39 -13.53 1.87
N ASN A 30 3.00 -14.71 1.94
CA ASN A 30 4.43 -14.94 1.66
C ASN A 30 5.36 -14.03 2.49
N ASN A 31 5.05 -13.83 3.77
CA ASN A 31 5.89 -13.05 4.68
C ASN A 31 7.30 -13.65 4.78
N VAL A 32 8.32 -12.82 4.60
CA VAL A 32 9.74 -13.15 4.82
C VAL A 32 10.22 -12.37 6.04
N MET A 33 10.93 -13.03 6.95
CA MET A 33 11.49 -12.34 8.13
C MET A 33 12.69 -11.49 7.73
N GLY A 34 12.66 -10.21 8.11
CA GLY A 34 13.69 -9.23 7.77
C GLY A 34 13.53 -8.64 6.37
N ILE A 35 14.56 -7.96 5.90
CA ILE A 35 14.61 -7.34 4.57
C ILE A 35 15.72 -8.04 3.78
N VAL A 36 15.35 -8.72 2.70
CA VAL A 36 16.29 -9.51 1.88
C VAL A 36 17.26 -8.59 1.12
N ASP A 37 16.73 -7.51 0.54
CA ASP A 37 17.51 -6.49 -0.16
C ASP A 37 17.22 -5.10 0.43
N PRO A 38 18.11 -4.55 1.28
CA PRO A 38 17.96 -3.20 1.82
C PRO A 38 17.93 -2.11 0.75
N GLY A 39 18.53 -2.35 -0.43
CA GLY A 39 18.53 -1.42 -1.55
C GLY A 39 17.13 -1.14 -2.10
N ALA A 40 16.17 -2.03 -1.89
CA ALA A 40 14.77 -1.84 -2.26
C ALA A 40 14.09 -0.68 -1.51
N LEU A 41 14.69 -0.19 -0.42
CA LEU A 41 14.24 1.01 0.29
C LEU A 41 14.77 2.31 -0.32
N ASN A 42 15.78 2.24 -1.19
CA ASN A 42 16.28 3.42 -1.88
C ASN A 42 15.26 3.85 -2.94
N PRO A 43 14.87 5.13 -2.98
CA PRO A 43 14.03 5.64 -4.04
C PRO A 43 14.66 5.36 -5.42
N PRO A 44 13.86 5.01 -6.43
CA PRO A 44 14.37 4.87 -7.80
C PRO A 44 15.08 6.14 -8.29
N PRO A 45 16.05 6.04 -9.23
CA PRO A 45 16.78 7.20 -9.73
C PRO A 45 15.89 8.31 -10.31
N PHE A 46 14.76 7.94 -10.93
CA PHE A 46 13.78 8.88 -11.47
C PHE A 46 13.03 9.68 -10.40
N CYS A 47 13.15 9.34 -9.12
CA CYS A 47 12.61 10.13 -8.02
C CYS A 47 13.48 11.35 -7.67
N SER A 48 14.69 11.45 -8.21
CA SER A 48 15.64 12.52 -7.89
C SER A 48 15.14 13.88 -8.38
N GLY A 49 14.98 14.85 -7.46
CA GLY A 49 14.54 16.20 -7.82
C GLY A 49 13.05 16.34 -8.12
N LEU A 50 12.24 15.31 -7.87
CA LEU A 50 10.79 15.48 -7.80
C LEU A 50 10.47 16.35 -6.58
N GLU A 51 10.17 17.62 -6.80
CA GLU A 51 9.34 18.35 -5.85
C GLU A 51 8.01 17.60 -5.81
N VAL A 52 7.78 16.86 -4.72
CA VAL A 52 6.46 16.27 -4.44
C VAL A 52 5.52 17.43 -4.13
N GLN A 53 5.10 18.14 -5.15
CA GLN A 53 3.83 18.83 -5.10
C GLN A 53 2.80 17.69 -5.11
N PRO A 54 1.89 17.61 -4.14
CA PRO A 54 0.74 16.73 -4.26
C PRO A 54 -0.08 17.24 -5.45
N GLU A 55 0.32 16.86 -6.67
CA GLU A 55 -0.47 17.12 -7.86
C GLU A 55 -1.63 16.15 -7.84
N GLY A 56 -2.78 16.68 -7.41
CA GLY A 56 -4.05 15.98 -7.44
C GLY A 56 -4.70 15.86 -6.08
N LYS A 57 -6.04 15.92 -6.08
CA LYS A 57 -6.84 15.45 -4.94
C LYS A 57 -6.55 13.95 -4.78
N PRO A 58 -6.36 13.44 -3.54
CA PRO A 58 -6.33 12.01 -3.31
C PRO A 58 -7.56 11.37 -3.96
N VAL A 59 -7.33 10.44 -4.89
CA VAL A 59 -8.37 9.67 -5.56
C VAL A 59 -8.37 8.26 -5.00
N ASP A 60 -9.54 7.65 -4.84
CA ASP A 60 -9.64 6.27 -4.41
C ASP A 60 -9.26 5.29 -5.54
N PHE A 61 -9.07 4.03 -5.16
CA PHE A 61 -8.70 2.95 -6.07
C PHE A 61 -9.68 2.78 -7.24
N PHE A 62 -10.98 3.00 -7.02
CA PHE A 62 -11.98 2.86 -8.08
C PHE A 62 -11.86 3.97 -9.11
N THR A 63 -11.57 5.19 -8.66
CA THR A 63 -11.29 6.34 -9.53
C THR A 63 -10.05 6.10 -10.39
N VAL A 64 -8.99 5.50 -9.82
CA VAL A 64 -7.79 5.12 -10.58
C VAL A 64 -8.11 4.09 -11.66
N ILE A 65 -8.88 3.04 -11.32
CA ILE A 65 -9.31 2.01 -12.29
C ILE A 65 -10.17 2.62 -13.39
N GLU A 66 -11.11 3.50 -13.05
CA GLU A 66 -11.97 4.15 -14.01
C GLU A 66 -11.19 5.05 -14.97
N ASN A 67 -10.20 5.79 -14.47
CA ASN A 67 -9.31 6.58 -15.30
C ASN A 67 -8.47 5.71 -16.24
N MET A 68 -8.00 4.55 -15.79
CA MET A 68 -7.28 3.58 -16.65
C MET A 68 -8.19 2.95 -17.71
N ARG A 69 -9.46 2.68 -17.38
CA ARG A 69 -10.45 2.16 -18.34
C ARG A 69 -10.74 3.14 -19.48
N ASN A 70 -10.68 4.43 -19.19
CA ASN A 70 -11.02 5.51 -20.12
C ASN A 70 -9.78 6.13 -20.79
N ALA A 71 -8.58 5.60 -20.54
CA ALA A 71 -7.36 6.06 -21.17
C ALA A 71 -7.31 5.57 -22.65
N PRO A 72 -6.97 6.46 -23.61
CA PRO A 72 -6.89 6.11 -25.03
C PRO A 72 -5.76 5.14 -25.36
#